data_AF-D7CKV3-F1
#
_entry.id   AF-D7CKV3-F1
#
_cell.length_a   1.000
_cell.length_b   1.000
_cell.length_c   1.000
_cell.angle_alpha   90.00
_cell.angle_beta   90.00
_cell.angle_gamma   90.00
#
_symmetry.space_group_name_H-M   'P 1'
#
loop_
_entity.id
_entity.type
_entity.pdbx_description
1 polymer ?
#
loop_
_entity_poly.entity_id
_entity_poly.type
_entity_poly.pdbx_seq_one_letter_code
_entity_poly.pdbx_strand_id
1 'polypeptide(L)'
;MLIDFLTQVSKWAIPLILICIPLYGSLKKVPVYEAFVEGAEEGFVTAVKIIPFLVGMMVAISVFRASGAMDHLVKALSPLLTAIGTPAEVLPLAIMRPLSGSGVLGLATELMRVYGPDSFIGRLASTMQGSTDTTFFVWTIYFGSVGVKRYRYSIVTGLTADISGLLASIYICNVLFR
;
A
#
# COMPACT_ATOMS: atom_id res chain seq x y z
N MET A 1 -8.32 2.53 -25.96
CA MET A 1 -7.07 2.07 -26.64
C MET A 1 -5.88 1.94 -25.69
N LEU A 2 -5.41 3.02 -25.04
CA LEU A 2 -4.30 2.91 -24.06
C LEU A 2 -4.66 2.08 -22.82
N ILE A 3 -5.83 2.33 -22.22
CA ILE A 3 -6.31 1.62 -21.03
C ILE A 3 -6.52 0.12 -21.34
N ASP A 4 -7.07 -0.20 -22.51
CA ASP A 4 -7.29 -1.59 -22.93
C ASP A 4 -5.96 -2.33 -23.11
N PHE A 5 -4.97 -1.68 -23.71
CA PHE A 5 -3.62 -2.22 -23.86
C PHE A 5 -2.97 -2.47 -22.50
N LEU A 6 -3.00 -1.49 -21.59
CA LEU A 6 -2.46 -1.64 -20.23
C LEU A 6 -3.13 -2.78 -19.47
N THR A 7 -4.46 -2.90 -19.58
CA THR A 7 -5.22 -3.98 -18.95
C THR A 7 -4.81 -5.35 -19.46
N GLN A 8 -4.56 -5.49 -20.77
CA GLN A 8 -4.05 -6.74 -21.34
C GLN A 8 -2.67 -7.08 -20.79
N VAL A 9 -1.75 -6.10 -20.75
CA VAL A 9 -0.41 -6.30 -20.19
C VAL A 9 -0.47 -6.74 -18.71
N SER A 10 -1.29 -6.07 -17.89
CA SER A 10 -1.44 -6.42 -16.47
C SER A 10 -1.94 -7.85 -16.24
N LYS A 11 -2.85 -8.36 -17.09
CA LYS A 11 -3.37 -9.73 -16.99
C LYS A 11 -2.29 -10.79 -17.24
N TRP A 12 -1.32 -10.51 -18.11
CA TRP A 12 -0.23 -11.43 -18.43
C TRP A 12 0.91 -11.43 -17.41
N ALA A 13 1.00 -10.43 -16.53
CA ALA A 13 2.11 -10.30 -15.58
C ALA A 13 2.26 -11.53 -14.66
N ILE A 14 1.17 -11.99 -14.03
CA ILE A 14 1.21 -13.11 -13.07
C ILE A 14 1.59 -14.44 -13.75
N PRO A 15 0.93 -14.87 -14.86
CA PRO A 15 1.33 -16.08 -15.57
C PRO A 15 2.79 -16.06 -16.03
N LEU A 16 3.27 -14.90 -16.50
CA LEU A 16 4.62 -14.76 -17.03
C LEU A 16 5.66 -14.92 -15.91
N ILE A 17 5.40 -14.37 -14.72
CA ILE A 17 6.24 -14.60 -13.52
C ILE A 17 6.27 -16.09 -13.14
N LEU A 18 5.09 -16.75 -13.10
CA LEU A 18 4.97 -18.16 -12.71
C LEU A 18 5.63 -19.12 -13.71
N ILE A 19 5.78 -18.74 -14.98
CA ILE A 19 6.49 -19.53 -15.98
C ILE A 19 7.97 -19.18 -15.99
N CYS A 20 8.32 -17.90 -16.07
CA CYS A 20 9.70 -17.47 -16.28
C CYS A 20 10.61 -17.77 -15.09
N ILE A 21 10.15 -17.65 -13.85
CA ILE A 21 10.99 -17.91 -12.67
C ILE A 21 11.39 -19.40 -12.58
N PRO A 22 10.46 -20.37 -12.59
CA PRO A 22 10.81 -21.78 -12.59
C PRO A 22 11.62 -22.19 -13.83
N LEU A 23 11.27 -21.66 -15.02
CA LEU A 23 11.99 -21.96 -16.25
C LEU A 23 13.45 -21.49 -16.16
N TYR A 24 13.67 -20.27 -15.67
CA TYR A 24 15.02 -19.73 -15.47
C TYR A 24 15.82 -20.56 -14.44
N GLY A 25 15.19 -20.93 -13.32
CA GLY A 25 15.80 -21.82 -12.32
C GLY A 25 16.19 -23.17 -12.92
N SER A 26 15.30 -23.78 -13.71
CA SER A 26 15.55 -25.05 -14.39
C SER A 26 16.69 -24.95 -15.41
N LEU A 27 16.72 -23.88 -16.22
CA LEU A 27 17.82 -23.62 -17.17
C LEU A 27 19.17 -23.42 -16.47
N LYS A 28 19.17 -22.86 -15.25
CA LYS A 28 20.35 -22.72 -14.39
C LYS A 28 20.67 -23.99 -13.59
N LYS A 29 19.94 -25.09 -13.81
CA LYS A 29 20.08 -26.37 -13.09
C LYS A 29 19.89 -26.23 -11.58
N VAL A 30 19.07 -25.27 -11.16
CA VAL A 30 18.63 -25.16 -9.76
C VAL A 30 17.55 -26.21 -9.51
N PRO A 31 17.60 -26.94 -8.39
CA PRO A 31 16.51 -27.81 -7.95
C PRO A 31 15.31 -26.95 -7.53
N VAL A 32 14.47 -26.58 -8.50
CA VAL A 32 13.44 -25.53 -8.35
C VAL A 32 12.43 -25.86 -7.26
N TYR A 33 12.04 -27.14 -7.14
CA TYR A 33 11.07 -27.57 -6.14
C TYR A 33 11.65 -27.48 -4.74
N GLU A 34 12.86 -27.99 -4.53
CA GLU A 34 13.57 -27.96 -3.25
C GLU A 34 13.83 -26.51 -2.80
N ALA A 35 14.33 -25.66 -3.70
CA ALA A 35 14.54 -24.24 -3.41
C ALA A 35 13.23 -23.51 -3.08
N PHE A 36 12.12 -23.89 -3.72
CA PHE A 36 10.80 -23.35 -3.38
C PHE A 36 10.35 -23.78 -1.97
N VAL A 37 10.52 -25.05 -1.61
CA VAL A 37 10.14 -25.59 -0.29
C VAL A 37 10.98 -24.93 0.81
N GLU A 38 12.30 -24.83 0.62
CA GLU A 38 13.21 -24.15 1.54
C GLU A 38 12.80 -22.68 1.75
N GLY A 39 12.57 -21.94 0.66
CA GLY A 39 12.10 -20.56 0.74
C GLY A 39 10.72 -20.42 1.41
N ALA A 40 9.83 -21.39 1.23
CA ALA A 40 8.52 -21.41 1.90
C ALA A 40 8.65 -21.64 3.41
N GLU A 41 9.56 -22.51 3.85
CA GLU A 41 9.85 -22.76 5.27
C GLU A 41 10.45 -21.52 5.95
N GLU A 42 11.45 -20.89 5.33
CA GLU A 42 12.03 -19.62 5.83
C GLU A 42 10.98 -18.50 5.91
N GLY A 43 10.10 -18.44 4.90
CA GLY A 43 8.97 -17.52 4.87
C GLY A 43 8.02 -17.73 6.05
N PHE A 44 7.75 -18.97 6.44
CA PHE A 44 6.89 -19.29 7.58
C PHE A 44 7.49 -18.79 8.91
N VAL A 45 8.79 -19.02 9.13
CA VAL A 45 9.50 -18.53 10.33
C VAL A 45 9.44 -17.00 10.38
N THR A 46 9.65 -16.34 9.25
CA THR A 46 9.58 -14.88 9.13
C THR A 46 8.17 -14.36 9.44
N ALA A 47 7.13 -15.02 8.91
CA ALA A 47 5.75 -14.66 9.20
C ALA A 47 5.45 -14.70 10.70
N VAL A 48 5.84 -15.77 11.40
CA VAL A 48 5.63 -15.91 12.86
C VAL A 48 6.32 -14.79 13.64
N LYS A 49 7.55 -14.40 13.26
CA LYS A 49 8.28 -13.28 13.88
C LYS A 49 7.58 -11.93 13.69
N ILE A 50 6.85 -11.75 12.60
CA ILE A 50 6.20 -10.49 12.22
C ILE A 50 4.83 -10.31 12.91
N ILE A 51 4.14 -11.40 13.28
CA ILE A 51 2.80 -11.37 13.89
C ILE A 51 2.68 -10.36 15.06
N PRO A 52 3.57 -10.32 16.06
CA PRO A 52 3.41 -9.40 17.18
C PRO A 52 3.40 -7.92 16.77
N PHE A 53 4.24 -7.55 15.80
CA PHE A 53 4.30 -6.19 15.26
C PHE A 53 3.03 -5.82 14.51
N LEU A 54 2.51 -6.75 13.69
CA LEU A 54 1.23 -6.58 12.98
C LEU A 54 0.08 -6.38 13.96
N VAL A 55 -0.03 -7.24 14.98
CA VAL A 55 -1.10 -7.17 15.98
C VAL A 55 -1.06 -5.83 16.73
N GLY A 56 0.12 -5.41 17.21
CA GLY A 56 0.27 -4.13 17.91
C GLY A 56 -0.17 -2.94 17.05
N MET A 57 0.22 -2.93 15.78
CA MET A 57 -0.18 -1.89 14.82
C MET A 57 -1.68 -1.91 14.54
N MET A 58 -2.28 -3.08 14.28
CA MET A 58 -3.71 -3.21 14.02
C MET A 58 -4.56 -2.79 15.22
N VAL A 59 -4.13 -3.10 16.44
CA VAL A 59 -4.78 -2.65 17.68
C VAL A 59 -4.70 -1.13 17.80
N ALA A 60 -3.52 -0.53 17.60
CA ALA A 60 -3.33 0.93 17.67
C ALA A 60 -4.23 1.66 16.66
N ILE A 61 -4.29 1.18 15.42
CA ILE A 61 -5.17 1.71 14.37
C ILE A 61 -6.64 1.58 14.78
N SER A 62 -7.04 0.43 15.33
CA SER A 62 -8.43 0.18 15.74
C SER A 62 -8.85 1.13 16.86
N VAL A 63 -8.00 1.34 17.86
CA VAL A 63 -8.22 2.32 18.94
C VAL A 63 -8.27 3.75 18.39
N PHE A 64 -7.37 4.11 17.47
CA PHE A 64 -7.36 5.44 16.85
C PHE A 64 -8.65 5.74 16.08
N ARG A 65 -9.22 4.73 15.39
CA ARG A 65 -10.51 4.86 14.71
C ARG A 65 -11.69 4.87 15.68
N ALA A 66 -11.73 3.93 16.61
CA ALA A 66 -12.85 3.79 17.57
C ALA A 66 -12.97 4.98 18.55
N SER A 67 -11.85 5.67 18.82
CA SER A 67 -11.83 6.87 19.65
C SER A 67 -12.39 8.13 18.97
N GLY A 68 -12.67 8.08 17.66
CA GLY A 68 -13.08 9.26 16.88
C GLY A 68 -11.94 10.22 16.55
N ALA A 69 -10.71 9.92 16.95
CA ALA A 69 -9.54 10.76 16.67
C ALA A 69 -9.30 10.94 15.16
N MET A 70 -9.55 9.89 14.37
CA MET A 70 -9.53 9.96 12.90
C MET A 70 -10.52 11.01 12.37
N ASP A 71 -11.77 11.02 12.87
CA ASP A 71 -12.81 11.94 12.40
C ASP A 71 -12.47 13.39 12.73
N HIS A 72 -11.88 13.63 13.91
CA HIS A 72 -11.38 14.95 14.30
C HIS A 72 -10.23 15.41 13.40
N LEU A 73 -9.30 14.52 13.07
CA LEU A 73 -8.19 14.83 12.18
C LEU A 73 -8.67 15.12 10.76
N VAL A 74 -9.61 14.32 10.24
CA VAL A 74 -10.24 14.56 8.93
C VAL A 74 -10.94 15.91 8.90
N LYS A 75 -11.73 16.26 9.93
CA LYS A 75 -12.39 17.57 10.02
C LYS A 75 -11.40 18.73 10.03
N ALA A 76 -10.27 18.59 10.75
CA ALA A 76 -9.24 19.61 10.82
C ALA A 76 -8.49 19.81 9.49
N LEU A 77 -8.22 18.71 8.76
CA LEU A 77 -7.46 18.76 7.50
C LEU A 77 -8.32 18.98 6.25
N SER A 78 -9.62 18.71 6.34
CA SER A 78 -10.59 18.88 5.25
C SER A 78 -10.50 20.24 4.54
N PRO A 79 -10.48 21.42 5.24
CA PRO A 79 -10.43 22.72 4.55
C PRO A 79 -9.15 22.92 3.73
N LEU A 80 -8.02 22.37 4.19
CA LEU A 80 -6.74 22.49 3.50
C LEU A 80 -6.70 21.61 2.24
N LEU A 81 -7.29 20.41 2.32
CA LEU A 81 -7.30 19.46 1.20
C LEU A 81 -8.39 19.74 0.17
N THR A 82 -9.53 20.31 0.58
CA THR A 82 -10.53 20.84 -0.38
C THR A 82 -9.98 22.03 -1.17
N ALA A 83 -9.15 22.89 -0.56
CA ALA A 83 -8.46 23.97 -1.28
C ALA A 83 -7.51 23.45 -2.37
N ILE A 84 -6.94 22.26 -2.20
CA ILE A 84 -6.05 21.59 -3.18
C ILE A 84 -6.86 20.75 -4.19
N GLY A 85 -8.21 20.75 -4.10
CA GLY A 85 -9.08 20.02 -5.02
C GLY A 85 -9.19 18.52 -4.75
N THR A 86 -8.89 18.08 -3.53
CA THR A 86 -9.02 16.68 -3.10
C THR A 86 -10.41 16.44 -2.48
N PRO A 87 -11.14 15.39 -2.89
CA PRO A 87 -12.40 15.02 -2.25
C PRO A 87 -12.17 14.64 -0.78
N ALA A 88 -13.06 15.08 0.11
CA ALA A 88 -12.90 14.85 1.55
C ALA A 88 -12.95 13.36 1.93
N GLU A 89 -13.63 12.56 1.10
CA GLU A 89 -13.85 11.13 1.21
C GLU A 89 -12.55 10.33 1.16
N VAL A 90 -11.50 10.87 0.54
CA VAL A 90 -10.21 10.18 0.36
C VAL A 90 -9.23 10.48 1.49
N LEU A 91 -9.54 11.44 2.39
CA LEU A 91 -8.68 11.78 3.53
C LEU A 91 -8.38 10.59 4.45
N PRO A 92 -9.38 9.78 4.88
CA PRO A 92 -9.10 8.63 5.73
C PRO A 92 -8.13 7.65 5.07
N LEU A 93 -8.22 7.48 3.74
CA LEU A 93 -7.29 6.66 2.96
C LEU A 93 -5.88 7.26 2.97
N ALA A 94 -5.75 8.58 2.75
CA ALA A 94 -4.48 9.30 2.81
C ALA A 94 -3.77 9.15 4.16
N ILE A 95 -4.51 9.31 5.26
CA ILE A 95 -3.98 9.23 6.63
C ILE A 95 -3.59 7.80 6.98
N MET A 96 -4.36 6.82 6.51
CA MET A 96 -4.08 5.41 6.76
C MET A 96 -2.95 4.86 5.90
N ARG A 97 -2.59 5.53 4.78
CA ARG A 97 -1.59 5.03 3.82
C ARG A 97 -0.22 4.73 4.40
N PRO A 98 0.36 5.58 5.26
CA PRO A 98 1.63 5.29 5.92
C PRO A 98 1.53 4.18 6.97
N LEU A 99 0.32 3.92 7.49
CA LEU A 99 0.09 3.05 8.64
C LEU A 99 -0.17 1.59 8.23
N SER A 100 -1.03 1.33 7.24
CA SER A 100 -1.43 -0.05 6.90
C SER A 100 -1.91 -0.22 5.46
N GLY A 101 -1.24 -1.10 4.69
CA GLY A 101 -1.54 -1.30 3.27
C GLY A 101 -2.83 -2.08 3.07
N SER A 102 -3.08 -3.07 3.94
CA SER A 102 -4.32 -3.85 3.95
C SER A 102 -5.51 -3.04 4.48
N GLY A 103 -5.30 -2.18 5.48
CA GLY A 103 -6.34 -1.27 5.98
C GLY A 103 -6.77 -0.25 4.91
N VAL A 104 -5.81 0.30 4.17
CA VAL A 104 -6.06 1.24 3.06
C VAL A 104 -6.73 0.52 1.91
N LEU A 105 -6.35 -0.73 1.60
CA LEU A 105 -7.02 -1.52 0.57
C LEU A 105 -8.51 -1.68 0.87
N GLY A 106 -8.87 -1.99 2.12
CA GLY A 106 -10.27 -2.07 2.54
C GLY A 106 -11.03 -0.74 2.37
N LEU A 107 -10.39 0.39 2.71
CA LEU A 107 -10.97 1.72 2.49
C LEU A 107 -11.12 2.04 1.00
N ALA A 108 -10.12 1.71 0.19
CA ALA A 108 -10.14 1.91 -1.26
C ALA A 108 -11.26 1.10 -1.90
N THR A 109 -11.41 -0.18 -1.52
CA THR A 109 -12.51 -1.03 -2.03
C THR A 109 -13.87 -0.50 -1.63
N GLU A 110 -14.01 0.06 -0.43
CA GLU A 110 -15.27 0.65 0.01
C GLU A 110 -15.59 1.93 -0.77
N LEU A 111 -14.60 2.80 -1.00
CA LEU A 111 -14.77 3.98 -1.87
C LEU A 111 -15.18 3.58 -3.29
N MET A 112 -14.57 2.54 -3.86
CA MET A 112 -14.96 2.03 -5.18
C MET A 112 -16.36 1.41 -5.18
N ARG A 113 -16.79 0.78 -4.07
CA ARG A 113 -18.14 0.25 -3.94
C ARG A 113 -19.19 1.35 -3.88
N VAL A 114 -18.90 2.44 -3.18
CA VAL A 114 -19.83 3.57 -2.99
C VAL A 114 -19.88 4.48 -4.21
N TYR A 115 -18.73 4.86 -4.77
CA TYR A 115 -18.63 5.86 -5.85
C TYR A 115 -18.44 5.24 -7.24
N GLY A 116 -18.14 3.95 -7.32
CA GLY A 116 -17.76 3.25 -8.55
C GLY A 116 -16.24 3.28 -8.78
N PRO A 117 -15.65 2.19 -9.30
CA PRO A 117 -14.20 2.09 -9.53
C PRO A 117 -13.69 3.08 -10.60
N ASP A 118 -14.54 3.39 -11.59
CA ASP A 118 -14.22 4.35 -12.66
C ASP A 118 -14.46 5.81 -12.29
N SER A 119 -15.02 6.07 -11.11
CA SER A 119 -15.17 7.44 -10.63
C SER A 119 -13.82 8.09 -10.34
N PHE A 120 -13.80 9.42 -10.30
CA PHE A 120 -12.61 10.16 -9.89
C PHE A 120 -12.09 9.70 -8.51
N ILE A 121 -13.00 9.49 -7.55
CA ILE A 121 -12.66 8.98 -6.21
C ILE A 121 -12.07 7.57 -6.29
N GLY A 122 -12.68 6.69 -7.08
CA GLY A 122 -12.19 5.31 -7.29
C GLY A 122 -10.80 5.27 -7.91
N ARG A 123 -10.55 6.08 -8.93
CA ARG A 123 -9.25 6.20 -9.61
C ARG A 123 -8.18 6.83 -8.71
N LEU A 124 -8.54 7.86 -7.95
CA LEU A 124 -7.65 8.49 -6.98
C LEU A 124 -7.29 7.52 -5.85
N ALA A 125 -8.27 6.82 -5.27
CA ALA A 125 -8.05 5.78 -4.26
C ALA A 125 -7.15 4.64 -4.80
N SER A 126 -7.38 4.20 -6.05
CA SER A 126 -6.53 3.20 -6.71
C SER A 126 -5.09 3.69 -6.88
N THR A 127 -4.91 4.93 -7.32
CA THR A 127 -3.59 5.53 -7.54
C THR A 127 -2.83 5.66 -6.22
N MET A 128 -3.49 6.14 -5.17
CA MET A 128 -2.89 6.24 -3.83
C MET A 128 -2.56 4.87 -3.24
N GLN A 129 -3.41 3.87 -3.45
CA GLN A 129 -3.13 2.49 -3.05
C GLN A 129 -1.88 1.94 -3.76
N GLY A 130 -1.65 2.28 -5.03
CA GLY A 130 -0.52 1.77 -5.81
C GLY A 130 0.78 2.56 -5.72
N SER A 131 0.78 3.82 -5.27
CA SER A 131 1.91 4.75 -5.49
C SER A 131 2.99 4.77 -4.41
N THR A 132 2.68 4.38 -3.17
CA THR A 132 3.66 4.41 -2.06
C THR A 132 3.66 3.09 -1.29
N ASP A 133 4.62 2.90 -0.39
CA ASP A 133 4.57 1.83 0.60
C ASP A 133 4.07 2.38 1.94
N THR A 134 3.82 1.51 2.89
CA THR A 134 3.45 1.84 4.27
C THR A 134 4.67 2.20 5.12
N THR A 135 4.96 3.49 5.31
CA THR A 135 6.14 3.94 6.08
C THR A 135 6.28 3.27 7.46
N PHE A 136 5.22 3.25 8.27
CA PHE A 136 5.29 2.66 9.62
C PHE A 136 5.35 1.14 9.61
N PHE A 137 4.79 0.50 8.58
CA PHE A 137 4.92 -0.94 8.39
C PHE A 137 6.34 -1.31 7.99
N VAL A 138 6.94 -0.63 7.02
CA VAL A 138 8.36 -0.82 6.66
C VAL A 138 9.23 -0.63 7.91
N TRP A 139 8.94 0.42 8.67
CA TRP A 139 9.68 0.73 9.89
C TRP A 139 9.54 -0.34 11.00
N THR A 140 8.35 -0.89 11.23
CA THR A 140 8.13 -1.87 12.30
C THR A 140 8.46 -3.30 11.87
N ILE A 141 8.11 -3.68 10.64
CA ILE A 141 8.15 -5.06 10.18
C ILE A 141 9.40 -5.34 9.37
N TYR A 142 9.73 -4.51 8.38
CA TYR A 142 10.91 -4.78 7.55
C TYR A 142 12.19 -4.55 8.35
N PHE A 143 12.29 -3.46 9.10
CA PHE A 143 13.43 -3.27 9.99
C PHE A 143 13.42 -4.19 11.21
N GLY A 144 12.24 -4.55 11.72
CA GLY A 144 12.10 -5.50 12.81
C GLY A 144 12.59 -6.90 12.46
N SER A 145 12.26 -7.40 11.27
CA SER A 145 12.61 -8.77 10.84
C SER A 145 14.11 -8.98 10.65
N VAL A 146 14.85 -7.93 10.24
CA VAL A 146 16.31 -7.96 10.04
C VAL A 146 17.11 -7.26 11.15
N GLY A 147 16.45 -6.80 12.22
CA GLY A 147 17.11 -6.24 13.41
C GLY A 147 17.80 -4.88 13.23
N VAL A 148 17.29 -4.02 12.34
CA VAL A 148 17.87 -2.69 12.10
C VAL A 148 17.66 -1.78 13.31
N LYS A 149 18.78 -1.27 13.87
CA LYS A 149 18.78 -0.43 15.08
C LYS A 149 18.86 1.08 14.80
N ARG A 150 19.33 1.49 13.61
CA ARG A 150 19.56 2.90 13.24
C ARG A 150 18.55 3.36 12.19
N TYR A 151 17.35 3.72 12.63
CA TYR A 151 16.23 4.06 11.74
C TYR A 151 15.80 5.53 11.81
N ARG A 152 16.53 6.41 12.51
CA ARG A 152 16.11 7.79 12.81
C ARG A 152 15.61 8.58 11.59
N TYR A 153 16.30 8.47 10.46
CA TYR A 153 15.96 9.21 9.23
C TYR A 153 14.90 8.54 8.36
N SER A 154 14.61 7.25 8.61
CA SER A 154 13.70 6.46 7.77
C SER A 154 12.26 6.95 7.86
N ILE A 155 11.78 7.31 9.05
CA ILE A 155 10.42 7.79 9.26
C ILE A 155 10.22 9.12 8.53
N VAL A 156 11.17 10.06 8.68
CA VAL A 156 11.08 11.36 8.01
C VAL A 156 11.08 11.17 6.50
N THR A 157 12.00 10.36 5.97
CA THR A 157 12.09 10.09 4.52
C THR A 157 10.84 9.40 3.99
N GLY A 158 10.31 8.43 4.72
CA GLY A 158 9.09 7.71 4.36
C GLY A 158 7.87 8.62 4.36
N LEU A 159 7.68 9.43 5.40
CA LEU A 159 6.57 10.37 5.47
C LEU A 159 6.65 11.46 4.38
N THR A 160 7.86 11.94 4.05
CA THR A 160 8.00 12.87 2.92
C THR A 160 7.67 12.19 1.58
N ALA A 161 8.04 10.92 1.42
CA ALA A 161 7.65 10.13 0.25
C ALA A 161 6.12 9.95 0.19
N ASP A 162 5.48 9.63 1.31
CA ASP A 162 4.02 9.49 1.42
C ASP A 162 3.29 10.79 1.05
N ILE A 163 3.74 11.92 1.58
CA ILE A 163 3.18 13.23 1.24
C ILE A 163 3.39 13.54 -0.25
N SER A 164 4.58 13.30 -0.78
CA SER A 164 4.86 13.54 -2.20
C SER A 164 4.02 12.65 -3.11
N GLY A 165 3.82 11.37 -2.74
CA GLY A 165 2.99 10.42 -3.47
C GLY A 165 1.50 10.78 -3.41
N LEU A 166 1.02 11.26 -2.26
CA LEU A 166 -0.33 11.82 -2.12
C LEU A 166 -0.53 13.00 -3.08
N LEU A 167 0.36 13.99 -3.03
CA LEU A 167 0.27 15.19 -3.89
C LEU A 167 0.37 14.85 -5.38
N ALA A 168 1.29 13.95 -5.75
CA ALA A 168 1.43 13.47 -7.12
C ALA A 168 0.17 12.73 -7.59
N SER A 169 -0.41 11.87 -6.74
CA SER A 169 -1.66 11.15 -7.05
C SER A 169 -2.81 12.12 -7.31
N ILE A 170 -2.96 13.13 -6.46
CA ILE A 170 -3.99 14.19 -6.61
C ILE A 170 -3.77 14.96 -7.91
N TYR A 171 -2.54 15.40 -8.17
CA TYR A 171 -2.20 16.18 -9.37
C TYR A 171 -2.46 15.39 -10.65
N ILE A 172 -1.90 14.18 -10.76
CA ILE A 172 -2.01 13.34 -11.96
C ILE A 172 -3.47 12.94 -12.20
N CYS A 173 -4.21 12.57 -11.16
CA CYS A 173 -5.63 12.21 -11.31
C CYS A 173 -6.46 13.41 -11.76
N ASN A 174 -6.22 14.62 -11.24
CA ASN A 174 -6.90 15.84 -11.70
C ASN A 174 -6.56 16.19 -13.15
N VAL A 175 -5.33 15.94 -13.61
CA VAL A 175 -4.95 16.23 -15.00
C VAL A 175 -5.51 15.20 -16.00
N LEU A 176 -5.58 13.93 -15.62
CA LEU A 176 -5.94 12.85 -16.56
C LEU A 176 -7.43 12.47 -16.54
N PHE A 177 -8.12 12.65 -15.41
CA PHE A 177 -9.45 12.08 -15.20
C PHE A 177 -10.52 13.12 -14.86
N ARG A 178 -10.17 14.40 -14.87
CA ARG A 178 -11.08 15.52 -14.68
C ARG A 178 -11.00 16.42 -15.90
#